data_AF-F9ZZA5-F1
#
_entry.id   AF-F9ZZA5-F1
#
_cell.length_a   1.000
_cell.length_b   1.000
_cell.length_c   1.000
_cell.angle_alpha   90.00
_cell.angle_beta   90.00
_cell.angle_gamma   90.00
#
_symmetry.space_group_name_H-M   'P 1'
#
loop_
_entity.id
_entity.type
_entity.pdbx_description
1 polymer ?
#
loop_
_entity_poly.entity_id
_entity_poly.type
_entity_poly.pdbx_seq_one_letter_code
_entity_poly.pdbx_strand_id
1 'polypeptide(L)'
;MRESVTRFRLLIFHGRMRLLRENIDSKHEAKLCPRCQREFICKANRIHCCDCSSICLSFETSEYIRQRYEECLCTACLQELAVLVTSQK
;
A
#
# COMPACT_ATOMS: atom_id res chain seq x y z
N MET A 1 -0.52 -42.81 36.20
CA MET A 1 0.51 -43.74 36.72
C MET A 1 0.90 -44.63 35.54
N ARG A 2 2.12 -44.79 35.03
CA ARG A 2 3.49 -44.33 35.28
C ARG A 2 4.24 -44.38 33.94
N GLU A 3 5.08 -43.38 33.68
CA GLU A 3 6.51 -43.48 33.28
C GLU A 3 6.84 -44.40 32.06
N SER A 4 7.41 -43.90 30.95
CA SER A 4 8.85 -43.62 30.89
C SER A 4 9.27 -42.87 29.60
N VAL A 5 10.05 -41.81 29.81
CA VAL A 5 10.89 -41.08 28.84
C VAL A 5 11.94 -41.99 28.21
N THR A 6 12.11 -42.00 26.88
CA THR A 6 13.40 -42.34 26.23
C THR A 6 13.53 -41.72 24.82
N ARG A 7 14.42 -40.72 24.74
CA ARG A 7 15.26 -40.30 23.60
C ARG A 7 14.63 -39.50 22.45
N PHE A 8 14.81 -38.19 22.59
CA PHE A 8 15.26 -37.27 21.54
C PHE A 8 16.07 -37.98 20.44
N ARG A 9 15.52 -38.04 19.23
CA ARG A 9 16.28 -38.26 18.01
C ARG A 9 15.99 -37.09 17.07
N LEU A 10 16.62 -35.95 17.38
CA LEU A 10 16.85 -34.92 16.39
C LEU A 10 17.85 -35.50 15.39
N LEU A 11 17.50 -35.52 14.10
CA LEU A 11 18.28 -34.91 13.00
C LEU A 11 17.69 -35.31 11.63
N ILE A 12 17.49 -34.27 10.82
CA ILE A 12 17.21 -34.22 9.37
C ILE A 12 15.74 -34.39 8.95
N PHE A 13 14.91 -33.40 9.30
CA PHE A 13 13.69 -33.10 8.53
C PHE A 13 14.08 -32.51 7.18
N HIS A 14 13.80 -33.26 6.11
CA HIS A 14 14.04 -32.88 4.72
C HIS A 14 13.23 -31.63 4.37
N GLY A 15 13.96 -30.56 4.04
CA GLY A 15 13.46 -29.19 3.96
C GLY A 15 12.41 -28.91 2.89
N ARG A 16 11.53 -27.98 3.24
CA ARG A 16 11.15 -26.88 2.34
C ARG A 16 10.87 -25.63 3.17
N MET A 17 11.96 -25.04 3.61
CA MET A 17 12.12 -23.61 3.79
C MET A 17 11.71 -22.93 2.47
N ARG A 18 10.60 -22.18 2.47
CA ARG A 18 10.20 -21.31 1.36
C ARG A 18 9.07 -20.39 1.84
N LEU A 19 9.06 -19.07 1.74
CA LEU A 19 10.02 -18.00 1.40
C LEU A 19 9.36 -16.72 1.96
N LEU A 20 10.20 -15.75 2.31
CA LEU A 20 9.95 -14.35 2.61
C LEU A 20 8.53 -13.78 2.34
N ARG A 21 8.01 -13.08 3.34
CA ARG A 21 7.63 -11.68 3.12
C ARG A 21 8.18 -10.84 4.27
N GLU A 22 9.50 -10.74 4.30
CA GLU A 22 10.14 -9.58 4.91
C GLU A 22 9.60 -8.38 4.14
N ASN A 23 8.86 -7.54 4.85
CA ASN A 23 8.39 -6.27 4.34
C ASN A 23 9.64 -5.40 4.21
N ILE A 24 10.29 -5.57 3.05
CA ILE A 24 11.44 -4.80 2.64
C ILE A 24 10.96 -3.36 2.66
N ASP A 25 11.38 -2.63 3.70
CA ASP A 25 11.30 -1.19 3.84
C ASP A 25 12.21 -0.55 2.77
N SER A 26 11.90 -0.82 1.50
CA SER A 26 12.30 0.01 0.38
C SER A 26 11.35 1.19 0.41
N LYS A 27 11.69 2.13 1.30
CA LYS A 27 11.23 3.52 1.26
C LYS A 27 10.94 3.88 -0.20
N HIS A 28 9.68 4.19 -0.53
CA HIS A 28 9.12 4.40 -1.87
C HIS A 28 8.58 3.12 -2.55
N GLU A 29 7.47 2.60 -2.04
CA GLU A 29 6.75 1.51 -2.72
C GLU A 29 6.07 2.07 -3.99
N ALA A 30 6.52 1.58 -5.15
CA ALA A 30 5.81 1.79 -6.40
C ALA A 30 4.46 1.08 -6.30
N LYS A 31 3.37 1.86 -6.36
CA LYS A 31 2.00 1.38 -6.31
C LYS A 31 1.32 1.58 -7.65
N LEU A 32 0.32 0.76 -7.94
CA LEU A 32 -0.54 0.95 -9.09
C LEU A 32 -1.72 1.84 -8.68
N CYS A 33 -2.00 2.87 -9.46
CA CYS A 33 -3.18 3.70 -9.23
C CYS A 33 -4.45 2.90 -9.55
N PRO A 34 -5.43 2.75 -8.64
CA PRO A 34 -6.65 1.98 -8.89
C PRO A 34 -7.55 2.58 -9.98
N ARG A 35 -7.37 3.87 -10.31
CA ARG A 35 -8.16 4.57 -11.34
C ARG A 35 -7.60 4.39 -12.75
N CYS A 36 -6.29 4.57 -12.93
CA CYS A 36 -5.65 4.57 -14.26
C CYS A 36 -4.67 3.41 -14.48
N GLN A 37 -4.48 2.55 -13.46
CA GLN A 37 -3.57 1.40 -13.47
C GLN A 37 -2.11 1.75 -13.78
N ARG A 38 -1.73 3.02 -13.58
CA ARG A 38 -0.37 3.49 -13.82
C ARG A 38 0.47 3.33 -12.55
N GLU A 39 1.71 2.89 -12.71
CA GLU A 39 2.68 2.84 -11.62
C GLU A 39 3.04 4.26 -11.19
N PHE A 40 2.98 4.51 -9.88
CA PHE A 40 3.41 5.76 -9.28
C PHE A 40 4.08 5.49 -7.93
N ILE A 41 4.93 6.41 -7.50
CA ILE A 41 5.63 6.29 -6.24
C ILE A 41 4.74 6.90 -5.15
N CYS A 42 4.21 6.06 -4.27
CA CYS A 42 3.46 6.54 -3.12
C CYS A 42 4.40 6.77 -1.94
N LYS A 43 4.57 8.03 -1.52
CA LYS A 43 5.34 8.38 -0.33
C LYS A 43 4.43 8.64 0.87
N ALA A 44 3.36 7.85 1.06
CA ALA A 44 2.42 8.05 2.18
C ALA A 44 3.09 8.06 3.56
N ASN A 45 4.14 7.26 3.76
CA ASN A 45 4.95 7.27 4.99
C ASN A 45 5.70 8.60 5.23
N ARG A 46 5.88 9.41 4.19
CA ARG A 46 6.44 10.77 4.25
C ARG A 46 5.54 11.71 3.45
N ILE A 47 4.32 11.92 3.93
CA ILE A 47 3.29 12.68 3.21
C ILE A 47 3.78 14.07 2.78
N HIS A 48 4.57 14.75 3.61
CA HIS A 48 5.19 16.05 3.30
C HIS A 48 6.12 16.04 2.09
N CYS A 49 6.63 14.87 1.68
CA CYS A 49 7.49 14.69 0.52
C CYS A 49 6.77 14.03 -0.66
N CYS A 50 5.48 13.71 -0.51
CA CYS A 50 4.70 13.08 -1.56
C CYS A 50 4.23 14.12 -2.56
N ASP A 51 4.33 13.82 -3.85
CA ASP A 51 3.94 14.72 -4.93
C ASP A 51 2.45 15.11 -4.87
N CYS A 52 1.61 14.26 -4.23
CA CYS A 52 0.20 14.58 -4.00
C CYS A 52 -0.02 15.68 -2.96
N SER A 53 0.92 15.94 -2.05
CA SER A 53 0.77 16.97 -1.00
C SER A 53 0.79 18.39 -1.55
N SER A 54 1.29 18.59 -2.77
CA SER A 54 1.29 19.89 -3.44
C SER A 54 -0.04 20.18 -4.16
N ILE A 55 -0.96 19.21 -4.22
CA ILE A 55 -2.24 19.35 -4.92
C ILE A 55 -3.27 19.90 -3.95
N CYS A 56 -3.86 21.05 -4.28
CA CYS A 56 -4.99 21.59 -3.56
C CYS A 56 -6.28 20.91 -4.05
N LEU A 57 -6.90 20.10 -3.19
CA LEU A 57 -8.21 19.49 -3.44
C LEU A 57 -9.29 20.25 -2.68
N SER A 58 -10.45 20.49 -3.31
CA SER A 58 -11.62 21.01 -2.59
C SER A 58 -12.17 19.98 -1.61
N PHE A 59 -12.99 20.42 -0.65
CA PHE A 59 -13.65 19.53 0.30
C PHE A 59 -14.50 18.47 -0.43
N GLU A 60 -15.33 18.90 -1.38
CA GLU A 60 -16.16 18.00 -2.20
C GLU A 60 -15.33 16.96 -2.96
N THR A 61 -14.21 17.38 -3.56
CA THR A 61 -13.31 16.46 -4.28
C THR A 61 -12.68 15.44 -3.32
N SER A 62 -12.24 15.91 -2.14
CA SER A 62 -11.62 15.04 -1.13
C SER A 62 -12.60 14.00 -0.59
N GLU A 63 -13.84 14.40 -0.32
CA GLU A 63 -14.92 13.48 0.10
C GLU A 63 -15.27 12.49 -1.02
N TYR A 64 -15.36 12.96 -2.27
CA TYR A 64 -15.58 12.09 -3.42
C TYR A 64 -14.50 11.01 -3.54
N ILE A 65 -13.23 11.38 -3.34
CA ILE A 65 -12.10 10.44 -3.37
C ILE A 65 -12.22 9.43 -2.22
N ARG A 66 -12.44 9.90 -0.98
CA ARG A 66 -12.55 9.04 0.20
C ARG A 66 -13.66 8.00 0.11
N GLN A 67 -14.77 8.33 -0.55
CA GLN A 67 -15.90 7.42 -0.72
C GLN A 67 -15.67 6.35 -1.80
N ARG A 68 -14.77 6.61 -2.77
CA ARG A 68 -14.56 5.73 -3.94
C ARG A 68 -13.25 4.97 -3.93
N TYR A 69 -12.23 5.48 -3.25
CA TYR A 69 -10.88 4.94 -3.27
C TYR A 69 -10.33 4.84 -1.85
N GLU A 70 -10.02 3.61 -1.42
CA GLU A 70 -9.36 3.36 -0.12
C GLU A 70 -7.83 3.48 -0.22
N GLU A 71 -7.29 3.42 -1.43
CA GLU A 71 -5.86 3.51 -1.72
C GLU A 71 -5.46 4.85 -2.34
N CYS A 72 -4.16 5.15 -2.30
CA CYS A 72 -3.62 6.38 -2.88
C CYS A 72 -3.77 6.41 -4.41
N LEU A 73 -4.13 7.58 -4.93
CA LEU A 73 -4.17 7.87 -6.36
C LEU A 73 -2.89 8.61 -6.80
N CYS A 74 -2.53 8.45 -8.07
CA CYS A 74 -1.42 9.21 -8.65
C CYS A 74 -1.79 10.69 -8.83
N THR A 75 -0.76 11.55 -8.88
CA THR A 75 -0.87 13.01 -9.03
C THR A 75 -1.75 13.41 -10.22
N ALA A 76 -1.58 12.75 -11.36
CA ALA A 76 -2.38 13.02 -12.57
C ALA A 76 -3.88 12.79 -12.32
N CYS A 77 -4.25 11.63 -11.75
CA CYS A 77 -5.64 11.34 -11.44
C CYS A 77 -6.24 12.30 -10.40
N LEU A 78 -5.44 12.72 -9.40
CA LEU A 78 -5.88 13.69 -8.40
C LEU A 78 -6.15 15.06 -9.04
N GLN A 79 -5.27 15.53 -9.94
CA GLN A 79 -5.47 16.78 -10.68
C GLN A 79 -6.70 16.71 -11.58
N GLU A 80 -6.90 15.60 -12.28
CA GLU A 80 -8.11 15.40 -13.09
C GLU A 80 -9.38 15.43 -12.23
N LEU A 81 -9.41 14.75 -11.07
CA LEU A 81 -10.56 14.78 -10.17
C LEU A 81 -10.81 16.18 -9.62
N ALA A 82 -9.75 16.92 -9.31
CA ALA A 82 -9.85 18.30 -8.85
C ALA A 82 -10.61 19.18 -9.85
N VAL A 83 -10.42 18.97 -11.16
CA VAL A 83 -11.15 19.71 -12.21
C VAL A 83 -12.54 19.14 -12.43
N LEU A 84 -12.68 17.81 -12.49
CA LEU A 84 -13.95 17.14 -12.81
C LEU A 84 -15.02 17.33 -11.74
N VAL A 85 -14.65 17.21 -10.45
CA VAL A 85 -15.61 17.32 -9.35
C VAL A 85 -15.99 18.78 -9.08
N THR A 86 -15.06 19.72 -9.23
CA THR A 86 -15.35 21.16 -9.04
C THR A 86 -16.18 21.75 -10.18
N SER A 87 -16.18 21.12 -11.35
CA SER A 87 -17.01 21.53 -12.51
C SER A 87 -18.43 20.94 -12.48
N GLN A 88 -18.76 20.11 -11.48
CA GLN A 88 -20.11 19.53 -11.30
C GLN A 88 -21.07 20.51 -10.60
N LYS A 89 -21.04 21.78 -11.01
CA LYS A 89 -21.92 22.84 -10.50
C LYS A 89 -22.66 23.54 -11.62
#